data_AF-A0A0Q5BU31-F1
#
_entry.id   AF-A0A0Q5BU31-F1
#
_cell.length_a   1.000
_cell.length_b   1.000
_cell.length_c   1.000
_cell.angle_alpha   90.00
_cell.angle_beta   90.00
_cell.angle_gamma   90.00
#
_symmetry.space_group_name_H-M   'P 1'
#
loop_
_entity.id
_entity.type
_entity.pdbx_description
1 polymer ?
#
loop_
_entity_poly.entity_id
_entity_poly.type
_entity_poly.pdbx_seq_one_letter_code
_entity_poly.pdbx_strand_id
1 'polypeptide(L)'
;MPSAPEGSGTATGPQKTREYVWPEPLTGGAPATAPAAAGPAERSPLGPVEPEPAPPRRKGNRIAGLAVALLATAVFAALLLACLTAIRLVVDAAQGDPLSVALAQGPTAAFLAPVAAFLIGLALLVLAVNRAGWWAYVLGGFFIALLAGAAALAGAWYDIGGAVPPADRTELVEFLSDPAVLLQGAAAAVLGREVSVWGGALIAARARGVKRRNAQREAASQS
;
A
#
# COMPACT_ATOMS: atom_id res chain seq x y z
N MET A 1 -63.83 -22.94 33.74
CA MET A 1 -63.01 -23.23 32.54
C MET A 1 -62.62 -21.90 31.92
N PRO A 2 -61.35 -21.62 31.56
CA PRO A 2 -60.11 -21.74 32.34
C PRO A 2 -59.27 -20.42 32.31
N SER A 3 -58.24 -20.38 33.17
CA SER A 3 -56.91 -19.74 32.98
C SER A 3 -56.69 -18.21 32.96
N ALA A 4 -55.78 -17.76 33.84
CA ALA A 4 -54.96 -16.54 33.76
C ALA A 4 -53.98 -16.60 32.55
N PRO A 5 -53.25 -15.50 32.20
CA PRO A 5 -52.01 -15.20 32.93
C PRO A 5 -51.67 -13.71 33.11
N GLU A 6 -50.70 -13.52 34.00
CA GLU A 6 -49.90 -12.33 34.31
C GLU A 6 -49.40 -11.58 33.07
N GLY A 7 -49.48 -10.25 33.12
CA GLY A 7 -48.76 -9.33 32.25
C GLY A 7 -47.85 -8.45 33.09
N SER A 8 -46.62 -8.93 33.29
CA SER A 8 -45.50 -8.23 33.90
C SER A 8 -45.15 -6.96 33.10
N GLY A 9 -45.26 -5.81 33.76
CA GLY A 9 -44.85 -4.51 33.23
C GLY A 9 -43.86 -3.81 34.15
N THR A 10 -42.85 -4.54 34.63
CA THR A 10 -41.71 -3.94 35.34
C THR A 10 -40.46 -4.02 34.48
N ALA A 11 -39.74 -2.90 34.47
CA ALA A 11 -38.36 -2.70 34.00
C ALA A 11 -38.24 -2.34 32.50
N THR A 12 -37.39 -1.42 32.05
CA THR A 12 -36.21 -0.80 32.69
C THR A 12 -35.89 0.50 31.94
N GLY A 13 -35.38 1.50 32.65
CA GLY A 13 -34.98 2.80 32.10
C GLY A 13 -33.82 2.74 31.10
N PRO A 14 -33.29 3.91 30.67
CA PRO A 14 -32.22 3.99 29.68
C PRO A 14 -31.01 3.17 30.12
N GLN A 15 -30.49 2.33 29.22
CA GLN A 15 -29.31 1.51 29.46
C GLN A 15 -28.18 2.38 30.03
N LYS A 16 -27.74 2.06 31.25
CA LYS A 16 -26.54 2.62 31.86
C LYS A 16 -25.36 2.28 30.94
N THR A 17 -24.76 3.28 30.33
CA THR A 17 -23.48 3.17 29.62
C THR A 17 -22.49 2.45 30.52
N ARG A 18 -21.96 1.30 30.09
CA ARG A 18 -20.82 0.67 30.78
C ARG A 18 -19.68 1.67 30.77
N GLU A 19 -19.33 2.15 31.95
CA GLU A 19 -18.13 2.93 32.18
C GLU A 19 -16.92 2.08 31.79
N TYR A 20 -16.18 2.55 30.80
CA TYR A 20 -14.91 1.94 30.41
C TYR A 20 -13.86 2.38 31.42
N VAL A 21 -13.53 1.52 32.37
CA VAL A 21 -12.42 1.75 33.32
C VAL A 21 -11.11 1.41 32.61
N TRP A 22 -10.30 2.43 32.34
CA TRP A 22 -8.95 2.26 31.82
C TRP A 22 -8.03 1.75 32.95
N PRO A 23 -7.35 0.60 32.82
CA PRO A 23 -6.35 0.22 33.82
C PRO A 23 -5.18 1.21 33.77
N GLU A 24 -4.84 1.81 34.91
CA GLU A 24 -3.68 2.69 35.02
C GLU A 24 -2.41 1.96 34.55
N PRO A 25 -1.53 2.63 33.78
CA PRO A 25 -0.23 2.05 33.46
C PRO A 25 0.60 1.93 34.74
N LEU A 26 1.02 0.71 35.08
CA LEU A 26 1.96 0.46 36.17
C LEU A 26 3.29 1.15 35.85
N THR A 27 3.50 2.30 36.48
CA THR A 27 4.74 3.07 36.40
C THR A 27 5.70 2.55 37.46
N GLY A 28 6.78 1.89 37.03
CA GLY A 28 8.04 1.79 37.77
C GLY A 28 8.17 0.68 38.84
N GLY A 29 9.16 -0.20 38.64
CA GLY A 29 9.67 -1.11 39.66
C GLY A 29 10.66 -2.13 39.10
N ALA A 30 11.94 -2.01 39.47
CA ALA A 30 13.10 -2.77 39.00
C ALA A 30 13.05 -4.29 39.35
N PRO A 31 13.95 -5.14 38.80
CA PRO A 31 13.85 -6.59 38.91
C PRO A 31 14.38 -7.09 40.25
N ALA A 32 13.62 -7.94 40.93
CA ALA A 32 14.05 -8.65 42.14
C ALA A 32 13.77 -10.15 42.03
N THR A 33 14.84 -10.92 42.12
CA THR A 33 14.92 -12.38 42.07
C THR A 33 14.48 -12.99 43.41
N ALA A 34 13.59 -13.98 43.38
CA ALA A 34 13.54 -15.09 44.37
C ALA A 34 12.69 -16.24 43.81
N PRO A 35 13.12 -17.51 43.92
CA PRO A 35 12.29 -18.65 43.54
C PRO A 35 11.25 -18.88 44.65
N ALA A 36 9.99 -18.58 44.36
CA ALA A 36 8.89 -18.94 45.24
C ALA A 36 8.72 -20.47 45.25
N ALA A 37 8.83 -21.05 46.43
CA ALA A 37 8.65 -22.47 46.70
C ALA A 37 7.32 -23.00 46.15
N ALA A 38 7.35 -24.19 45.56
CA ALA A 38 6.16 -24.91 45.13
C ALA A 38 5.32 -25.31 46.35
N GLY A 39 4.25 -24.55 46.62
CA GLY A 39 3.18 -24.96 47.52
C GLY A 39 2.31 -26.05 46.88
N PRO A 40 1.60 -26.88 47.67
CA PRO A 40 0.75 -27.95 47.13
C PRO A 40 -0.34 -27.35 46.23
N ALA A 41 -0.51 -27.91 45.04
CA ALA A 41 -1.55 -27.52 44.09
C ALA A 41 -2.95 -27.72 44.73
N GLU A 42 -3.57 -26.63 45.16
CA GLU A 42 -5.00 -26.63 45.45
C GLU A 42 -5.75 -26.93 44.16
N ARG A 43 -6.49 -28.05 44.14
CA ARG A 43 -7.34 -28.44 43.02
C ARG A 43 -8.51 -27.46 42.98
N SER A 44 -8.49 -26.54 42.01
CA SER A 44 -9.65 -25.72 41.68
C SER A 44 -10.83 -26.63 41.28
N PRO A 45 -12.06 -26.37 41.75
CA PRO A 45 -13.25 -27.19 41.46
C PRO A 45 -13.81 -27.02 40.03
N LEU A 46 -13.16 -26.20 39.21
CA LEU A 46 -13.47 -26.08 37.78
C LEU A 46 -12.57 -27.09 37.07
N GLY A 47 -13.18 -28.08 36.39
CA GLY A 47 -12.48 -29.15 35.66
C GLY A 47 -11.41 -28.64 34.69
N PRO A 48 -10.62 -29.53 34.06
CA PRO A 48 -9.48 -29.16 33.23
C PRO A 48 -9.83 -28.00 32.28
N VAL A 49 -9.26 -26.81 32.55
CA VAL A 49 -9.41 -25.65 31.68
C VAL A 49 -8.52 -25.95 30.48
N GLU A 50 -9.13 -26.46 29.41
CA GLU A 50 -8.45 -26.64 28.13
C GLU A 50 -7.86 -25.28 27.72
N PRO A 51 -6.53 -25.17 27.52
CA PRO A 51 -5.95 -23.91 27.11
C PRO A 51 -6.56 -23.50 25.77
N GLU A 52 -7.28 -22.38 25.77
CA GLU A 52 -7.91 -21.85 24.56
C GLU A 52 -6.84 -21.73 23.46
N PRO A 53 -7.06 -22.30 22.26
CA PRO A 53 -6.04 -22.32 21.22
C PRO A 53 -5.56 -20.91 20.94
N ALA A 54 -4.27 -20.66 21.17
CA ALA A 54 -3.69 -19.35 20.94
C ALA A 54 -4.02 -18.89 19.51
N PRO A 55 -4.66 -17.72 19.31
CA PRO A 55 -5.14 -17.31 18.00
C PRO A 55 -3.99 -17.32 17.00
N PRO A 56 -4.17 -17.88 15.79
CA PRO A 56 -3.09 -18.07 14.85
C PRO A 56 -2.43 -16.72 14.55
N ARG A 57 -1.14 -16.60 14.90
CA ARG A 57 -0.33 -15.40 14.66
C ARG A 57 -0.34 -15.12 13.16
N ARG A 58 -1.04 -14.05 12.75
CA ARG A 58 -1.11 -13.61 11.36
C ARG A 58 0.28 -13.16 10.91
N LYS A 59 1.06 -14.06 10.30
CA LYS A 59 2.33 -13.71 9.65
C LYS A 59 2.03 -12.68 8.55
N GLY A 60 2.73 -11.55 8.61
CA GLY A 60 2.33 -10.31 7.96
C GLY A 60 2.28 -10.36 6.43
N ASN A 61 1.12 -10.03 5.86
CA ASN A 61 0.90 -9.89 4.41
C ASN A 61 1.61 -8.66 3.78
N ARG A 62 2.44 -7.96 4.55
CA ARG A 62 3.11 -6.71 4.14
C ARG A 62 4.21 -6.96 3.10
N ILE A 63 4.99 -8.04 3.27
CA ILE A 63 6.03 -8.44 2.31
C ILE A 63 5.43 -8.80 0.95
N ALA A 64 4.25 -9.44 0.95
CA ALA A 64 3.55 -9.78 -0.29
C ALA A 64 3.09 -8.53 -1.06
N GLY A 65 2.60 -7.50 -0.36
CA GLY A 65 2.26 -6.21 -0.98
C GLY A 65 3.47 -5.54 -1.61
N LEU A 66 4.62 -5.56 -0.94
CA LEU A 66 5.87 -4.99 -1.46
C LEU A 66 6.39 -5.74 -2.69
N ALA A 67 6.31 -7.07 -2.70
CA ALA A 67 6.72 -7.87 -3.87
C ALA A 67 5.88 -7.52 -5.12
N VAL A 68 4.58 -7.28 -4.94
CA VAL A 68 3.73 -6.85 -6.06
C VAL A 68 4.01 -5.39 -6.46
N ALA A 69 4.34 -4.51 -5.50
CA ALA A 69 4.76 -3.15 -5.81
C ALA A 69 6.03 -3.16 -6.70
N LEU A 70 7.02 -3.98 -6.37
CA LEU A 70 8.23 -4.14 -7.19
C LEU A 70 7.92 -4.65 -8.61
N LEU A 71 7.04 -5.65 -8.74
CA LEU A 71 6.62 -6.14 -10.05
C LEU A 71 5.91 -5.05 -10.86
N ALA A 72 4.99 -4.30 -10.23
CA ALA A 72 4.30 -3.19 -10.87
C ALA A 72 5.28 -2.08 -11.30
N THR A 73 6.28 -1.78 -10.48
CA THR A 73 7.35 -0.84 -10.84
C THR A 73 8.16 -1.33 -12.03
N ALA A 74 8.49 -2.62 -12.10
CA ALA A 74 9.20 -3.17 -13.25
C ALA A 74 8.38 -3.05 -14.55
N VAL A 75 7.07 -3.30 -14.49
CA VAL A 75 6.15 -3.10 -15.63
C VAL A 75 6.08 -1.63 -16.01
N PHE A 76 5.90 -0.73 -15.04
CA PHE A 76 5.90 0.71 -15.27
C PHE A 76 7.20 1.18 -15.95
N ALA A 77 8.36 0.74 -15.44
CA ALA A 77 9.66 1.08 -15.99
C ALA A 77 9.81 0.60 -17.43
N ALA A 78 9.42 -0.65 -17.74
CA ALA A 78 9.49 -1.18 -19.10
C ALA A 78 8.60 -0.39 -20.08
N LEU A 79 7.36 -0.08 -19.68
CA LEU A 79 6.42 0.70 -20.50
C LEU A 79 6.90 2.14 -20.70
N LEU A 80 7.39 2.78 -19.63
CA LEU A 80 7.92 4.13 -19.71
C LEU A 80 9.14 4.18 -20.63
N LEU A 81 10.07 3.24 -20.51
CA LEU A 81 11.25 3.17 -21.38
C LEU A 81 10.86 3.04 -22.85
N ALA A 82 9.86 2.19 -23.15
CA ALA A 82 9.33 2.05 -24.50
C ALA A 82 8.71 3.36 -25.01
N CYS A 83 7.93 4.07 -24.19
CA CYS A 83 7.36 5.37 -24.55
C CYS A 83 8.43 6.44 -24.78
N LEU A 84 9.43 6.56 -23.90
CA LEU A 84 10.53 7.52 -24.07
C LEU A 84 11.34 7.23 -25.33
N THR A 85 11.58 5.95 -25.63
CA THR A 85 12.24 5.53 -26.87
C THR A 85 11.41 5.93 -28.09
N ALA A 86 10.10 5.71 -28.05
CA ALA A 86 9.20 6.12 -29.13
C ALA A 86 9.19 7.64 -29.32
N ILE A 87 9.16 8.43 -28.24
CA ILE A 87 9.24 9.89 -28.28
C ILE A 87 10.55 10.32 -28.95
N ARG A 88 11.70 9.77 -28.53
CA ARG A 88 13.01 10.09 -29.14
C ARG A 88 13.06 9.79 -30.64
N LEU A 89 12.53 8.65 -31.06
CA LEU A 89 12.56 8.25 -32.47
C LEU A 89 11.59 9.07 -33.34
N VAL A 90 10.41 9.40 -32.82
CA VAL A 90 9.33 10.03 -33.61
C VAL A 90 9.35 11.54 -33.52
N VAL A 91 9.56 12.10 -32.32
CA VAL A 91 9.50 13.54 -32.04
C VAL A 91 10.87 14.18 -32.26
N ASP A 92 11.92 13.59 -31.68
CA ASP A 92 13.28 14.14 -31.77
C ASP A 92 14.03 13.67 -33.03
N ALA A 93 13.40 12.82 -33.85
CA ALA A 93 13.99 12.21 -35.05
C ALA A 93 15.36 11.56 -34.80
N ALA A 94 15.54 10.98 -33.61
CA ALA A 94 16.79 10.34 -33.21
C ALA A 94 17.16 9.21 -34.18
N GLN A 95 18.42 9.16 -34.57
CA GLN A 95 18.96 8.12 -35.47
C GLN A 95 19.50 6.95 -34.66
N GLY A 96 19.23 5.73 -35.11
CA GLY A 96 19.76 4.51 -34.50
C GLY A 96 18.72 3.39 -34.40
N ASP A 97 19.19 2.21 -33.98
CA ASP A 97 18.30 1.10 -33.66
C ASP A 97 17.52 1.38 -32.36
N PRO A 98 16.23 0.99 -32.26
CA PRO A 98 15.43 1.27 -31.05
C PRO A 98 16.04 0.74 -29.75
N LEU A 99 16.77 -0.38 -29.78
CA LEU A 99 17.39 -0.93 -28.58
C LEU A 99 18.52 -0.03 -28.08
N SER A 100 19.36 0.53 -28.96
CA SER A 100 20.45 1.41 -28.54
C SER A 100 19.92 2.72 -27.98
N VAL A 101 18.87 3.29 -28.60
CA VAL A 101 18.18 4.47 -28.09
C VAL A 101 17.59 4.20 -26.71
N ALA A 102 16.91 3.07 -26.52
CA ALA A 102 16.36 2.68 -25.22
C ALA A 102 17.44 2.53 -24.14
N LEU A 103 18.55 1.86 -24.44
CA LEU A 103 19.66 1.68 -23.49
C LEU A 103 20.29 3.03 -23.09
N ALA A 104 20.32 4.02 -23.99
CA ALA A 104 20.77 5.37 -23.68
C ALA A 104 19.80 6.14 -22.76
N GLN A 105 18.50 5.81 -22.76
CA GLN A 105 17.53 6.43 -21.84
C GLN A 105 17.59 5.86 -20.43
N GLY A 106 17.94 4.58 -20.28
CA GLY A 106 17.95 3.88 -18.98
C GLY A 106 18.68 4.59 -17.82
N PRO A 107 19.85 5.23 -18.02
CA PRO A 107 20.55 5.93 -16.94
C PRO A 107 20.10 7.40 -16.74
N THR A 108 19.19 7.93 -17.55
CA THR A 108 18.78 9.34 -17.49
C THR A 108 17.89 9.66 -16.28
N ALA A 109 17.95 10.89 -15.78
CA ALA A 109 17.07 11.32 -14.70
C ALA A 109 15.60 11.38 -15.17
N ALA A 110 15.36 11.74 -16.43
CA ALA A 110 14.07 11.66 -17.12
C ALA A 110 13.38 10.30 -16.97
N PHE A 111 14.14 9.21 -16.94
CA PHE A 111 13.64 7.86 -16.72
C PHE A 111 13.64 7.44 -15.24
N LEU A 112 14.75 7.66 -14.54
CA LEU A 112 14.93 7.14 -13.18
C LEU A 112 14.05 7.85 -12.15
N ALA A 113 13.87 9.17 -12.27
CA ALA A 113 13.06 9.96 -11.35
C ALA A 113 11.59 9.50 -11.30
N PRO A 114 10.86 9.37 -12.42
CA PRO A 114 9.49 8.86 -12.39
C PRO A 114 9.40 7.40 -11.93
N VAL A 115 10.37 6.54 -12.25
CA VAL A 115 10.40 5.14 -11.78
C VAL A 115 10.55 5.09 -10.25
N ALA A 116 11.45 5.89 -9.68
CA ALA A 116 11.62 5.99 -8.23
C ALA A 116 10.37 6.56 -7.55
N ALA A 117 9.81 7.64 -8.11
CA ALA A 117 8.58 8.27 -7.65
C ALA A 117 7.39 7.29 -7.66
N PHE A 118 7.24 6.51 -8.73
CA PHE A 118 6.21 5.48 -8.84
C PHE A 118 6.38 4.41 -7.76
N LEU A 119 7.60 3.88 -7.58
CA LEU A 119 7.89 2.88 -6.56
C LEU A 119 7.56 3.39 -5.15
N ILE A 120 8.02 4.60 -4.81
CA ILE A 120 7.77 5.22 -3.51
C ILE A 120 6.28 5.46 -3.32
N GLY A 121 5.61 6.08 -4.30
CA GLY A 121 4.17 6.36 -4.25
C GLY A 121 3.34 5.09 -4.08
N LEU A 122 3.65 4.03 -4.85
CA LEU A 122 2.96 2.75 -4.76
C LEU A 122 3.27 2.02 -3.45
N ALA A 123 4.51 2.04 -2.97
CA ALA A 123 4.88 1.45 -1.69
C ALA A 123 4.14 2.14 -0.54
N LEU A 124 4.11 3.47 -0.52
CA LEU A 124 3.36 4.25 0.47
C LEU A 124 1.86 3.95 0.40
N LEU A 125 1.29 3.88 -0.81
CA LEU A 125 -0.11 3.53 -1.00
C LEU A 125 -0.43 2.14 -0.45
N VAL A 126 0.39 1.14 -0.77
CA VAL A 126 0.24 -0.25 -0.27
C VAL A 126 0.37 -0.30 1.25
N LEU A 127 1.26 0.49 1.84
CA LEU A 127 1.48 0.51 3.28
C LEU A 127 0.36 1.24 4.04
N ALA A 128 -0.17 2.31 3.46
CA ALA A 128 -1.31 3.07 4.00
C ALA A 128 -2.63 2.27 3.89
N VAL A 129 -2.81 1.55 2.79
CA VAL A 129 -4.03 0.80 2.47
C VAL A 129 -3.99 -0.60 3.09
N ASN A 130 -4.01 -0.68 4.42
CA ASN A 130 -3.99 -1.98 5.12
C ASN A 130 -5.32 -2.76 4.99
N ARG A 131 -6.44 -2.09 4.65
CA ARG A 131 -7.79 -2.70 4.52
C ARG A 131 -8.70 -2.07 3.45
N ALA A 132 -8.21 -1.15 2.63
CA ALA A 132 -9.07 -0.50 1.65
C ALA A 132 -9.27 -1.38 0.41
N GLY A 133 -10.48 -1.33 -0.13
CA GLY A 133 -10.84 -2.03 -1.37
C GLY A 133 -10.11 -1.45 -2.59
N TRP A 134 -10.39 -2.02 -3.75
CA TRP A 134 -9.82 -1.59 -5.04
C TRP A 134 -9.93 -0.07 -5.30
N TRP A 135 -10.99 0.58 -4.80
CA TRP A 135 -11.18 2.03 -4.88
C TRP A 135 -10.02 2.88 -4.36
N ALA A 136 -9.29 2.43 -3.35
CA ALA A 136 -8.14 3.18 -2.85
C ALA A 136 -6.99 3.22 -3.85
N TYR A 137 -6.85 2.18 -4.69
CA TYR A 137 -5.89 2.17 -5.79
C TYR A 137 -6.34 3.03 -6.96
N VAL A 138 -7.65 3.19 -7.16
CA VAL A 138 -8.19 4.14 -8.14
C VAL A 138 -7.89 5.59 -7.74
N LEU A 139 -8.18 5.95 -6.49
CA LEU A 139 -7.92 7.31 -6.00
C LEU A 139 -6.43 7.57 -5.80
N GLY A 140 -5.71 6.62 -5.20
CA GLY A 140 -4.26 6.69 -5.04
C GLY A 140 -3.52 6.71 -6.37
N GLY A 141 -4.08 6.11 -7.42
CA GLY A 141 -3.53 6.15 -8.77
C GLY A 141 -3.44 7.56 -9.35
N PHE A 142 -4.38 8.46 -9.01
CA PHE A 142 -4.27 9.87 -9.40
C PHE A 142 -3.11 10.59 -8.69
N PHE A 143 -2.90 10.29 -7.40
CA PHE A 143 -1.76 10.82 -6.68
C PHE A 143 -0.44 10.33 -7.28
N ILE A 144 -0.36 9.03 -7.62
CA ILE A 144 0.81 8.43 -8.28
C ILE A 144 1.02 9.05 -9.66
N ALA A 145 -0.05 9.33 -10.42
CA ALA A 145 0.03 9.99 -11.72
C ALA A 145 0.66 11.38 -11.61
N LEU A 146 0.20 12.19 -10.67
CA LEU A 146 0.77 13.52 -10.41
C LEU A 146 2.23 13.42 -9.98
N LEU A 147 2.54 12.49 -9.08
CA LEU A 147 3.89 12.29 -8.56
C LEU A 147 4.86 11.84 -9.65
N ALA A 148 4.48 10.86 -10.48
CA ALA A 148 5.29 10.35 -11.58
C ALA A 148 5.45 11.40 -12.70
N GLY A 149 4.38 12.11 -13.06
CA GLY A 149 4.44 13.20 -14.04
C GLY A 149 5.36 14.34 -13.60
N ALA A 150 5.22 14.80 -12.35
CA ALA A 150 6.10 15.83 -11.79
C ALA A 150 7.56 15.37 -11.73
N ALA A 151 7.80 14.12 -11.33
CA ALA A 151 9.15 13.54 -11.31
C ALA A 151 9.76 13.39 -12.71
N ALA A 152 8.95 13.08 -13.73
CA ALA A 152 9.41 13.03 -15.12
C ALA A 152 9.83 14.41 -15.64
N LEU A 153 9.08 15.46 -15.30
CA LEU A 153 9.43 16.85 -15.66
C LEU A 153 10.70 17.29 -14.92
N ALA A 154 10.80 17.01 -13.62
CA ALA A 154 11.99 17.31 -12.84
C ALA A 154 13.23 16.54 -13.34
N GLY A 155 13.06 15.29 -13.75
CA GLY A 155 14.12 14.48 -14.35
C GLY A 155 14.59 15.04 -15.70
N ALA A 156 13.66 15.42 -16.58
CA ALA A 156 14.01 16.09 -17.84
C ALA A 156 14.75 17.41 -17.61
N TRP A 157 14.30 18.21 -16.64
CA TRP A 157 14.95 19.46 -16.25
C TRP A 157 16.39 19.22 -15.77
N TYR A 158 16.59 18.18 -14.96
CA TYR A 158 17.90 17.80 -14.48
C TYR A 158 18.84 17.36 -15.61
N ASP A 159 18.34 16.59 -16.58
CA ASP A 159 19.15 16.09 -17.70
C ASP A 159 19.70 17.21 -18.61
N ILE A 160 19.05 18.39 -18.64
CA ILE A 160 19.53 19.58 -19.37
C ILE A 160 20.38 20.52 -18.50
N GLY A 161 20.75 20.11 -17.27
CA GLY A 161 21.61 20.88 -16.36
C GLY A 161 20.87 21.66 -15.27
N GLY A 162 19.55 21.51 -15.17
CA GLY A 162 18.73 22.18 -14.18
C GLY A 162 18.79 21.54 -12.79
N ALA A 163 19.50 22.15 -11.84
CA ALA A 163 19.60 21.65 -10.46
C ALA A 163 18.43 22.05 -9.55
N VAL A 164 17.76 23.17 -9.87
CA VAL A 164 16.62 23.73 -9.15
C VAL A 164 15.56 24.16 -10.15
N PRO A 165 14.26 24.23 -9.76
CA PRO A 165 13.20 24.67 -10.67
C PRO A 165 13.54 26.00 -11.35
N PRO A 166 13.15 26.21 -12.62
CA PRO A 166 13.46 27.44 -13.34
C PRO A 166 12.91 28.65 -12.58
N ALA A 167 13.78 29.60 -12.25
CA ALA A 167 13.38 30.83 -11.57
C ALA A 167 12.84 31.86 -12.57
N ASP A 168 13.32 31.81 -13.82
CA ASP A 168 12.82 32.63 -14.91
C ASP A 168 11.57 31.98 -15.53
N ARG A 169 10.52 32.79 -15.68
CA ARG A 169 9.28 32.37 -16.34
C ARG A 169 9.52 32.03 -17.81
N THR A 170 10.42 32.73 -18.48
CA THR A 170 10.69 32.52 -19.91
C THR A 170 11.29 31.15 -20.15
N GLU A 171 12.30 30.79 -19.35
CA GLU A 171 12.94 29.48 -19.36
C GLU A 171 11.96 28.36 -19.03
N LEU A 172 11.09 28.56 -18.03
CA LEU A 172 10.02 27.61 -17.71
C LEU A 172 9.05 27.41 -18.88
N VAL A 173 8.63 28.50 -19.53
CA VAL A 173 7.70 28.43 -20.67
C VAL A 173 8.34 27.77 -21.87
N GLU A 174 9.61 28.06 -22.17
CA GLU A 174 10.35 27.43 -23.25
C GLU A 174 10.49 25.92 -23.01
N PHE A 175 10.90 25.52 -21.81
CA PHE A 175 10.98 24.11 -21.41
C PHE A 175 9.64 23.39 -21.52
N LEU A 176 8.55 24.00 -21.03
CA LEU A 176 7.21 23.41 -21.11
C LEU A 176 6.58 23.52 -22.51
N SER A 177 7.16 24.29 -23.43
CA SER A 177 6.70 24.36 -24.82
C SER A 177 7.28 23.24 -25.68
N ASP A 178 8.32 22.54 -25.19
CA ASP A 178 8.88 21.38 -25.87
C ASP A 178 7.87 20.20 -25.88
N PRO A 179 7.42 19.75 -27.07
CA PRO A 179 6.48 18.64 -27.17
C PRO A 179 7.04 17.34 -26.59
N ALA A 180 8.34 17.07 -26.68
CA ALA A 180 8.95 15.87 -26.13
C ALA A 180 8.86 15.86 -24.60
N VAL A 181 9.12 17.00 -23.96
CA VAL A 181 9.00 17.17 -22.50
C VAL A 181 7.56 16.96 -22.03
N LEU A 182 6.59 17.58 -22.70
CA LEU A 182 5.17 17.41 -22.35
C LEU A 182 4.70 15.97 -22.55
N LEU A 183 5.08 15.33 -23.66
CA LEU A 183 4.72 13.94 -23.94
C LEU A 183 5.35 12.98 -22.94
N GLN A 184 6.60 13.21 -22.55
CA GLN A 184 7.27 12.44 -21.50
C GLN A 184 6.54 12.56 -20.16
N GLY A 185 6.23 13.78 -19.73
CA GLY A 185 5.50 14.03 -18.49
C GLY A 185 4.11 13.38 -18.50
N ALA A 186 3.39 13.51 -19.61
CA ALA A 186 2.09 12.88 -19.81
C ALA A 186 2.17 11.35 -19.83
N ALA A 187 3.15 10.77 -20.52
CA ALA A 187 3.37 9.33 -20.55
C ALA A 187 3.62 8.77 -19.15
N ALA A 188 4.48 9.41 -18.35
CA ALA A 188 4.74 9.02 -16.98
C ALA A 188 3.47 9.10 -16.10
N ALA A 189 2.69 10.17 -16.22
CA ALA A 189 1.46 10.35 -15.46
C ALA A 189 0.39 9.30 -15.81
N VAL A 190 0.13 9.09 -17.11
CA VAL A 190 -0.87 8.14 -17.59
C VAL A 190 -0.47 6.71 -17.26
N LEU A 191 0.77 6.31 -17.56
CA LEU A 191 1.25 4.97 -17.22
C LEU A 191 1.27 4.75 -15.72
N GLY A 192 1.66 5.75 -14.93
CA GLY A 192 1.66 5.67 -13.47
C GLY A 192 0.25 5.41 -12.93
N ARG A 193 -0.75 6.10 -13.48
CA ARG A 193 -2.16 5.87 -13.15
C ARG A 193 -2.58 4.44 -13.51
N GLU A 194 -2.42 4.05 -14.76
CA GLU A 194 -2.93 2.77 -15.24
C GLU A 194 -2.26 1.61 -14.51
N VAL A 195 -0.92 1.60 -14.41
CA VAL A 195 -0.18 0.52 -13.76
C VAL A 195 -0.50 0.42 -12.27
N SER A 196 -0.71 1.54 -11.57
CA SER A 196 -1.11 1.50 -10.16
C SER A 196 -2.54 0.97 -9.96
N VAL A 197 -3.48 1.31 -10.85
CA VAL A 197 -4.86 0.81 -10.82
C VAL A 197 -4.92 -0.69 -11.09
N TRP A 198 -4.25 -1.17 -12.15
CA TRP A 198 -4.21 -2.59 -12.52
C TRP A 198 -3.38 -3.41 -11.53
N GLY A 199 -2.25 -2.89 -11.07
CA GLY A 199 -1.44 -3.48 -10.02
C GLY A 199 -2.23 -3.63 -8.72
N GLY A 200 -2.98 -2.59 -8.33
CA GLY A 200 -3.89 -2.63 -7.18
C GLY A 200 -4.99 -3.69 -7.29
N ALA A 201 -5.55 -3.87 -8.48
CA ALA A 201 -6.55 -4.92 -8.74
C ALA A 201 -5.97 -6.34 -8.54
N LEU A 202 -4.75 -6.59 -9.02
CA LEU A 202 -4.02 -7.86 -8.82
C LEU A 202 -3.71 -8.13 -7.35
N ILE A 203 -3.25 -7.11 -6.60
CA ILE A 203 -3.00 -7.20 -5.14
C ILE A 203 -4.29 -7.58 -4.41
N ALA A 204 -5.38 -6.86 -4.70
CA ALA A 204 -6.67 -7.09 -4.06
C ALA A 204 -7.24 -8.49 -4.39
N ALA A 205 -7.06 -8.98 -5.62
CA ALA A 205 -7.47 -10.32 -6.01
C ALA A 205 -6.70 -11.41 -5.24
N ARG A 206 -5.37 -11.27 -5.11
CA ARG A 206 -4.53 -12.23 -4.35
C ARG A 206 -4.90 -12.26 -2.87
N ALA A 207 -5.16 -11.09 -2.26
CA ALA A 207 -5.56 -10.99 -0.85
C ALA A 207 -6.89 -11.70 -0.57
N ARG A 208 -7.88 -11.57 -1.46
CA ARG A 208 -9.17 -12.31 -1.37
C ARG A 208 -8.97 -13.82 -1.48
N GLY A 209 -8.10 -14.27 -2.39
CA GLY A 209 -7.78 -15.69 -2.57
C GLY A 209 -7.15 -16.32 -1.33
N VAL A 210 -6.21 -15.62 -0.67
CA VAL A 210 -5.61 -16.09 0.59
C VAL A 210 -6.65 -16.17 1.70
N LYS A 211 -7.51 -15.15 1.84
CA LYS A 211 -8.58 -15.14 2.84
C LYS A 211 -9.55 -16.32 2.66
N ARG A 212 -9.91 -16.66 1.42
CA ARG A 212 -10.76 -17.82 1.09
C ARG A 212 -10.08 -19.14 1.48
N ARG A 213 -8.80 -19.31 1.14
CA ARG A 213 -8.03 -20.53 1.48
C ARG A 213 -7.85 -20.70 2.99
N ASN A 214 -7.68 -19.61 3.73
CA ASN A 214 -7.58 -19.67 5.19
C ASN A 214 -8.93 -20.05 5.83
N ALA A 215 -10.04 -19.45 5.37
CA ALA A 215 -11.37 -19.83 5.83
C ALA A 215 -11.71 -21.30 5.54
N GLN A 216 -11.27 -21.84 4.40
CA GLN A 216 -11.42 -23.27 4.08
C GLN A 216 -10.62 -24.17 5.02
N ARG A 217 -9.39 -23.76 5.42
CA ARG A 217 -8.57 -24.50 6.38
C ARG A 217 -9.15 -24.46 7.80
N GLU A 218 -9.71 -23.32 8.21
CA GLU A 218 -10.42 -23.18 9.49
C GLU A 218 -11.68 -24.06 9.53
N ALA A 219 -12.47 -24.09 8.46
CA ALA A 219 -13.65 -24.97 8.36
C ALA A 219 -13.27 -26.46 8.39
N ALA A 220 -12.20 -26.86 7.72
CA ALA A 220 -11.71 -28.26 7.72
C ALA A 220 -11.10 -28.70 9.07
N SER A 221 -10.71 -27.76 9.94
CA SER A 221 -10.24 -28.09 11.30
C SER A 221 -11.36 -28.21 12.34
N GLN A 222 -12.60 -27.85 11.99
CA GLN A 222 -13.77 -27.91 12.86
C GLN A 222 -14.69 -29.10 12.54
N SER A 223 -14.36 -29.90 11.52
CA SER A 223 -15.04 -31.15 11.11
C SER A 223 -14.21 -32.37 11.47
#